data_AF-A0A7J2PKP9-F1
#
_entry.id   AF-A0A7J2PKP9-F1
#
_cell.length_a   1.000
_cell.length_b   1.000
_cell.length_c   1.000
_cell.angle_alpha   90.00
_cell.angle_beta   90.00
_cell.angle_gamma   90.00
#
_symmetry.space_group_name_H-M   'P 1'
#
loop_
_entity.id
_entity.type
_entity.pdbx_description
1 polymer ?
#
loop_
_entity_poly.entity_id
_entity_poly.type
_entity_poly.pdbx_seq_one_letter_code
_entity_poly.pdbx_strand_id
1 'polypeptide(L)'
;MKKTKITILAILSFTLLIPFMTPAKAQTPAYVGVQVGEYYQWDQTVNYGADFDQWFADNMTAHWEKVWGHNAEAGNFQNITSVYNSWDTAGPAPNAGMPAPIEVIYPENTTAGTTTVGGTGGYLVLNYPSYDLRWAMNWTIAKDTATFVELTDSGAIMTTPGWLMYTYVFAPKDVDWAEYVALANVGLGAGGLNITNAEPEGWGANVTLVEITDGFSMQVPTMGWWNNTLPITINTTYDPRGWLTSYTFEYGTNMLFDIIRSAPPIDNDPPVITSFDADFSVEWDYTGVILNWTATDENPLAYRVFQNGKVVGLPGFWINDTEIQIAIDDGLAPGDYNFTISIMDKSFLETEDTVILTVNADPSPPPAPDIPGYDIFAILGIFSIMTISIIVVMKRKKN
;
A
#
# COMPACT_ATOMS: atom_id res chain seq x y z
N MET A 1 -16.37 24.84 50.47
CA MET A 1 -15.61 23.79 49.74
C MET A 1 -16.47 23.07 48.67
N LYS A 2 -17.17 23.78 47.75
CA LYS A 2 -18.00 23.12 46.71
C LYS A 2 -17.80 23.60 45.26
N LYS A 3 -17.05 24.68 45.01
CA LYS A 3 -16.85 25.20 43.64
C LYS A 3 -15.54 24.76 42.99
N THR A 4 -14.49 24.48 43.77
CA THR A 4 -13.17 24.11 43.25
C THR A 4 -13.07 22.65 42.79
N LYS A 5 -13.94 21.75 43.30
CA LYS A 5 -13.95 20.33 42.90
C LYS A 5 -14.67 20.06 41.58
N ILE A 6 -15.57 20.95 41.14
CA ILE A 6 -16.34 20.76 39.90
C ILE A 6 -15.51 21.16 38.67
N THR A 7 -14.66 22.19 38.78
CA THR A 7 -13.79 22.61 37.67
C THR A 7 -12.67 21.61 37.39
N ILE A 8 -12.13 20.96 38.42
CA ILE A 8 -11.11 19.91 38.23
C ILE A 8 -11.72 18.65 37.62
N LEU A 9 -12.94 18.25 38.01
CA LEU A 9 -13.62 17.11 37.38
C LEU A 9 -13.97 17.37 35.92
N ALA A 10 -14.36 18.61 35.56
CA ALA A 10 -14.71 18.98 34.18
C ALA A 10 -13.48 19.04 33.25
N ILE A 11 -12.33 19.53 33.76
CA ILE A 11 -11.06 19.56 33.02
C ILE A 11 -10.50 18.13 32.89
N LEU A 12 -10.60 17.31 33.94
CA LEU A 12 -10.17 15.91 33.91
C LEU A 12 -11.03 15.07 32.94
N SER A 13 -12.35 15.33 32.86
CA SER A 13 -13.23 14.68 31.87
C SER A 13 -12.95 15.13 30.45
N PHE A 14 -12.53 16.38 30.22
CA PHE A 14 -12.14 16.86 28.90
C PHE A 14 -10.76 16.35 28.48
N THR A 15 -9.81 16.15 29.39
CA THR A 15 -8.49 15.56 29.07
C THR A 15 -8.52 14.04 28.91
N LEU A 16 -9.46 13.35 29.58
CA LEU A 16 -9.70 11.90 29.38
C LEU A 16 -10.42 11.57 28.06
N LEU A 17 -10.97 12.56 27.36
CA LEU A 17 -11.58 12.40 26.04
C LEU A 17 -10.58 12.59 24.87
N ILE A 18 -9.36 13.08 25.14
CA ILE A 18 -8.37 13.38 24.10
C ILE A 18 -7.66 12.13 23.50
N PRO A 19 -7.53 10.95 24.16
CA PRO A 19 -6.86 9.82 23.51
C PRO A 19 -7.80 8.95 22.63
N PHE A 20 -9.07 9.30 22.44
CA PHE A 20 -10.01 8.49 21.64
C PHE A 20 -10.40 9.09 20.29
N MET A 21 -9.94 10.29 19.95
CA MET A 21 -9.98 10.73 18.56
C MET A 21 -8.77 10.15 17.82
N THR A 22 -8.78 8.84 17.59
CA THR A 22 -8.03 8.31 16.44
C THR A 22 -8.49 9.10 15.23
N PRO A 23 -7.59 9.58 14.35
CA PRO A 23 -8.04 10.19 13.10
C PRO A 23 -9.02 9.21 12.47
N ALA A 24 -10.25 9.68 12.19
CA ALA A 24 -11.19 8.88 11.42
C ALA A 24 -10.39 8.40 10.18
N LYS A 25 -10.29 7.08 9.98
CA LYS A 25 -9.70 6.55 8.74
C LYS A 25 -10.40 7.31 7.62
N ALA A 26 -9.63 8.07 6.83
CA ALA A 26 -10.20 8.80 5.72
C ALA A 26 -10.97 7.78 4.87
N GLN A 27 -12.26 8.03 4.65
CA GLN A 27 -13.07 7.15 3.84
C GLN A 27 -12.44 7.09 2.45
N THR A 28 -12.17 5.87 1.96
CA THR A 28 -11.64 5.68 0.61
C THR A 28 -12.53 6.42 -0.39
N PRO A 29 -11.96 7.33 -1.21
CA PRO A 29 -12.75 8.12 -2.13
C PRO A 29 -13.56 7.26 -3.10
N ALA A 30 -14.73 7.76 -3.49
CA ALA A 30 -15.68 6.97 -4.27
C ALA A 30 -15.18 6.57 -5.66
N TYR A 31 -14.15 7.23 -6.21
CA TYR A 31 -13.52 6.90 -7.50
C TYR A 31 -12.42 5.84 -7.39
N VAL A 32 -11.98 5.49 -6.18
CA VAL A 32 -10.96 4.45 -5.97
C VAL A 32 -11.63 3.08 -6.03
N GLY A 33 -11.23 2.28 -7.02
CA GLY A 33 -11.81 0.96 -7.28
C GLY A 33 -11.14 -0.20 -6.56
N VAL A 34 -10.13 0.06 -5.73
CA VAL A 34 -9.35 -0.94 -5.00
C VAL A 34 -9.55 -0.85 -3.48
N GLN A 35 -9.23 -1.92 -2.77
CA GLN A 35 -9.33 -2.06 -1.32
C GLN A 35 -8.03 -2.63 -0.75
N VAL A 36 -7.70 -2.22 0.48
CA VAL A 36 -6.54 -2.75 1.21
C VAL A 36 -6.74 -4.24 1.45
N GLY A 37 -5.94 -5.09 0.78
CA GLY A 37 -5.99 -6.56 0.86
C GLY A 37 -6.23 -7.22 -0.47
N GLU A 38 -6.69 -6.46 -1.46
CA GLU A 38 -6.79 -6.98 -2.81
C GLU A 38 -5.37 -7.17 -3.41
N TYR A 39 -5.28 -8.10 -4.34
CA TYR A 39 -4.07 -8.48 -5.08
C TYR A 39 -4.43 -8.58 -6.54
N TYR A 40 -3.58 -8.01 -7.36
CA TYR A 40 -3.74 -8.06 -8.80
C TYR A 40 -2.47 -8.63 -9.39
N GLN A 41 -2.63 -9.30 -10.52
CA GLN A 41 -1.50 -9.69 -11.34
C GLN A 41 -1.83 -9.39 -12.79
N TRP A 42 -0.86 -8.83 -13.50
CA TRP A 42 -0.90 -8.75 -14.95
C TRP A 42 0.24 -9.56 -15.53
N ASP A 43 -0.07 -10.38 -16.53
CA ASP A 43 0.91 -11.19 -17.20
C ASP A 43 1.26 -10.55 -18.55
N GLN A 44 2.55 -10.31 -18.76
CA GLN A 44 3.09 -9.81 -20.01
C GLN A 44 3.56 -10.95 -20.88
N THR A 45 3.18 -10.89 -22.15
CA THR A 45 3.68 -11.70 -23.24
C THR A 45 4.50 -10.84 -24.20
N VAL A 46 5.66 -11.33 -24.59
CA VAL A 46 6.44 -10.83 -25.72
C VAL A 46 6.36 -11.87 -26.84
N ASN A 47 5.85 -11.48 -28.01
CA ASN A 47 5.74 -12.38 -29.15
C ASN A 47 7.01 -12.31 -29.99
N TYR A 48 7.94 -13.23 -29.76
CA TYR A 48 9.27 -13.23 -30.36
C TYR A 48 9.30 -13.61 -31.86
N GLY A 49 10.42 -13.30 -32.53
CA GLY A 49 10.70 -13.78 -33.87
C GLY A 49 9.92 -13.02 -34.95
N ALA A 50 9.17 -13.75 -35.79
CA ALA A 50 8.56 -13.21 -37.01
C ALA A 50 7.62 -12.02 -36.78
N ASP A 51 7.02 -11.91 -35.58
CA ASP A 51 6.18 -10.79 -35.22
C ASP A 51 6.97 -9.46 -35.19
N PHE A 52 8.25 -9.49 -34.80
CA PHE A 52 9.14 -8.32 -34.73
C PHE A 52 9.97 -8.07 -35.97
N ASP A 53 10.04 -9.00 -36.93
CA ASP A 53 10.92 -8.89 -38.10
C ASP A 53 10.74 -7.55 -38.82
N GLN A 54 9.49 -7.15 -39.07
CA GLN A 54 9.20 -5.87 -39.74
C GLN A 54 9.46 -4.67 -38.84
N TRP A 55 9.22 -4.77 -37.53
CA TRP A 55 9.51 -3.70 -36.56
C TRP A 55 11.01 -3.34 -36.59
N PHE A 56 11.88 -4.36 -36.59
CA PHE A 56 13.31 -4.15 -36.69
C PHE A 56 13.78 -3.72 -38.08
N ALA A 57 13.19 -4.28 -39.15
CA ALA A 57 13.51 -3.89 -40.52
C ALA A 57 13.23 -2.39 -40.78
N ASP A 58 12.18 -1.86 -40.18
CA ASP A 58 11.80 -0.45 -40.30
C ASP A 58 12.56 0.46 -39.32
N ASN A 59 13.46 -0.10 -38.51
CA ASN A 59 14.20 0.61 -37.45
C ASN A 59 13.25 1.33 -36.48
N MET A 60 12.08 0.75 -36.21
CA MET A 60 11.02 1.43 -35.47
C MET A 60 11.39 1.72 -34.03
N THR A 61 12.26 0.93 -33.40
CA THR A 61 12.73 1.22 -32.03
C THR A 61 13.33 2.62 -31.92
N ALA A 62 14.25 2.99 -32.82
CA ALA A 62 14.91 4.29 -32.77
C ALA A 62 13.93 5.42 -33.11
N HIS A 63 13.00 5.20 -34.04
CA HIS A 63 12.00 6.19 -34.41
C HIS A 63 10.98 6.40 -33.31
N TRP A 64 10.47 5.32 -32.72
CA TRP A 64 9.48 5.33 -31.65
C TRP A 64 10.04 5.93 -30.36
N GLU A 65 11.27 5.54 -29.99
CA GLU A 65 11.98 6.13 -28.83
C GLU A 65 12.17 7.64 -29.00
N LYS A 66 12.51 8.12 -30.20
CA LYS A 66 12.70 9.55 -30.44
C LYS A 66 11.42 10.35 -30.21
N VAL A 67 10.26 9.79 -30.55
CA VAL A 67 8.93 10.42 -30.38
C VAL A 67 8.57 10.53 -28.92
N TRP A 68 8.68 9.42 -28.19
CA TRP A 68 8.14 9.32 -26.84
C TRP A 68 9.19 9.54 -25.74
N GLY A 69 10.47 9.66 -26.09
CA GLY A 69 11.53 9.82 -25.10
C GLY A 69 11.72 8.58 -24.22
N HIS A 70 11.58 7.39 -24.82
CA HIS A 70 11.81 6.12 -24.10
C HIS A 70 13.30 5.97 -23.77
N ASN A 71 13.76 6.47 -22.63
CA ASN A 71 15.19 6.43 -22.28
C ASN A 71 15.74 5.00 -22.27
N ALA A 72 16.80 4.75 -23.05
CA ALA A 72 17.60 3.52 -23.01
C ALA A 72 18.78 3.58 -22.00
N GLU A 73 18.98 4.70 -21.30
CA GLU A 73 20.16 4.90 -20.46
C GLU A 73 20.14 4.09 -19.14
N ALA A 74 21.27 3.41 -18.88
CA ALA A 74 21.74 2.86 -17.60
C ALA A 74 20.68 2.27 -16.66
N GLY A 75 19.97 1.24 -17.12
CA GLY A 75 19.16 0.36 -16.25
C GLY A 75 17.64 0.60 -16.32
N ASN A 76 17.18 1.58 -17.10
CA ASN A 76 15.76 1.74 -17.42
C ASN A 76 15.45 1.09 -18.78
N PHE A 77 14.89 -0.12 -18.76
CA PHE A 77 14.58 -0.92 -19.95
C PHE A 77 13.20 -0.58 -20.53
N GLN A 78 13.01 0.67 -20.98
CA GLN A 78 11.67 1.17 -21.29
C GLN A 78 11.34 1.26 -22.78
N ASN A 79 12.32 1.25 -23.69
CA ASN A 79 12.02 1.16 -25.13
C ASN A 79 11.63 -0.28 -25.55
N ILE A 80 10.94 -0.40 -26.69
CA ILE A 80 10.39 -1.66 -27.20
C ILE A 80 11.44 -2.78 -27.30
N THR A 81 12.63 -2.49 -27.83
CA THR A 81 13.70 -3.51 -27.98
C THR A 81 14.32 -3.90 -26.65
N SER A 82 14.42 -2.98 -25.70
CA SER A 82 14.90 -3.29 -24.36
C SER A 82 13.94 -4.24 -23.67
N VAL A 83 12.62 -3.98 -23.73
CA VAL A 83 11.61 -4.91 -23.21
C VAL A 83 11.71 -6.26 -23.89
N TYR A 84 11.81 -6.31 -25.23
CA TYR A 84 12.01 -7.56 -25.98
C TYR A 84 13.22 -8.36 -25.45
N ASN A 85 14.38 -7.72 -25.31
CA ASN A 85 15.61 -8.37 -24.89
C ASN A 85 15.58 -8.78 -23.40
N SER A 86 14.93 -8.00 -22.53
CA SER A 86 14.85 -8.28 -21.09
C SER A 86 14.16 -9.61 -20.79
N TRP A 87 13.25 -10.05 -21.65
CA TRP A 87 12.43 -11.24 -21.42
C TRP A 87 12.77 -12.42 -22.35
N ASP A 88 13.80 -12.31 -23.21
CA ASP A 88 14.14 -13.32 -24.24
C ASP A 88 14.52 -14.69 -23.63
N THR A 89 15.01 -14.68 -22.39
CA THR A 89 15.37 -15.91 -21.65
C THR A 89 14.28 -16.39 -20.68
N ALA A 90 13.14 -15.69 -20.59
CA ALA A 90 12.10 -15.91 -19.60
C ALA A 90 11.24 -17.17 -19.85
N GLY A 91 11.49 -17.93 -20.93
CA GLY A 91 10.71 -19.12 -21.29
C GLY A 91 9.49 -18.80 -22.15
N PRO A 92 8.56 -19.75 -22.35
CA PRO A 92 7.37 -19.54 -23.18
C PRO A 92 6.47 -18.44 -22.62
N ALA A 93 5.67 -17.82 -23.48
CA ALA A 93 4.65 -16.87 -23.05
C ALA A 93 3.61 -17.53 -22.11
N PRO A 94 3.07 -16.80 -21.11
CA PRO A 94 3.46 -15.44 -20.71
C PRO A 94 4.83 -15.42 -20.01
N ASN A 95 5.60 -14.34 -20.21
CA ASN A 95 7.01 -14.25 -19.81
C ASN A 95 7.19 -13.63 -18.43
N ALA A 96 6.39 -12.60 -18.09
CA ALA A 96 6.54 -11.82 -16.88
C ALA A 96 5.19 -11.67 -16.16
N GLY A 97 5.19 -11.81 -14.84
CA GLY A 97 4.05 -11.51 -13.98
C GLY A 97 4.29 -10.22 -13.22
N MET A 98 3.23 -9.43 -13.07
CA MET A 98 3.23 -8.10 -12.49
C MET A 98 2.30 -8.02 -11.28
N PRO A 99 2.79 -8.42 -10.11
CA PRO A 99 1.99 -8.39 -8.90
C PRO A 99 1.76 -6.96 -8.40
N ALA A 100 0.54 -6.68 -7.95
CA ALA A 100 0.17 -5.44 -7.28
C ALA A 100 -0.74 -5.72 -6.07
N PRO A 101 -0.17 -6.17 -4.94
CA PRO A 101 -0.88 -6.22 -3.67
C PRO A 101 -1.20 -4.80 -3.20
N ILE A 102 -2.41 -4.58 -2.69
CA ILE A 102 -2.85 -3.30 -2.15
C ILE A 102 -2.68 -3.31 -0.64
N GLU A 103 -1.66 -2.61 -0.15
CA GLU A 103 -1.29 -2.59 1.27
C GLU A 103 -1.81 -1.35 1.99
N VAL A 104 -1.83 -0.20 1.28
CA VAL A 104 -2.22 1.07 1.86
C VAL A 104 -2.93 1.94 0.82
N ILE A 105 -3.96 2.67 1.27
CA ILE A 105 -4.60 3.73 0.50
C ILE A 105 -4.37 5.03 1.28
N TYR A 106 -3.71 5.99 0.64
CA TYR A 106 -3.42 7.28 1.25
C TYR A 106 -4.63 8.21 1.17
N PRO A 107 -4.71 9.26 2.02
CA PRO A 107 -5.74 10.28 1.90
C PRO A 107 -5.71 10.94 0.52
N GLU A 108 -6.88 11.35 0.02
CA GLU A 108 -6.99 12.08 -1.23
C GLU A 108 -6.16 13.37 -1.21
N ASN A 109 -5.38 13.57 -2.28
CA ASN A 109 -4.80 14.86 -2.59
C ASN A 109 -5.84 15.69 -3.34
N THR A 110 -6.62 16.47 -2.60
CA THR A 110 -7.71 17.29 -3.17
C THR A 110 -7.24 18.35 -4.16
N THR A 111 -5.97 18.76 -4.07
CA THR A 111 -5.38 19.74 -5.00
C THR A 111 -5.09 19.11 -6.35
N ALA A 112 -4.47 17.92 -6.35
CA ALA A 112 -4.17 17.18 -7.58
C ALA A 112 -5.38 16.39 -8.10
N GLY A 113 -6.39 16.15 -7.27
CA GLY A 113 -7.50 15.27 -7.60
C GLY A 113 -7.05 13.82 -7.76
N THR A 114 -6.17 13.36 -6.89
CA THR A 114 -5.62 12.01 -6.98
C THR A 114 -5.58 11.32 -5.63
N THR A 115 -5.59 10.00 -5.66
CA THR A 115 -5.33 9.16 -4.49
C THR A 115 -4.17 8.22 -4.80
N THR A 116 -3.17 8.20 -3.92
CA THR A 116 -2.07 7.23 -4.00
C THR A 116 -2.47 5.93 -3.31
N VAL A 117 -2.13 4.83 -3.95
CA VAL A 117 -2.28 3.47 -3.44
C VAL A 117 -0.89 2.84 -3.41
N GLY A 118 -0.48 2.33 -2.25
CA GLY A 118 0.83 1.74 -2.04
C GLY A 118 0.76 0.24 -1.82
N GLY A 119 1.81 -0.44 -2.25
CA GLY A 119 2.07 -1.85 -1.93
C GLY A 119 3.39 -2.34 -2.49
N THR A 120 3.67 -3.62 -2.33
CA THR A 120 4.93 -4.22 -2.78
C THR A 120 4.75 -4.89 -4.14
N GLY A 121 4.84 -4.08 -5.18
CA GLY A 121 4.84 -4.55 -6.56
C GLY A 121 6.19 -5.12 -6.98
N GLY A 122 6.32 -5.43 -8.27
CA GLY A 122 7.57 -5.95 -8.81
C GLY A 122 7.39 -6.67 -10.13
N TYR A 123 8.33 -7.57 -10.43
CA TYR A 123 8.18 -8.53 -11.51
C TYR A 123 8.58 -9.95 -11.10
N LEU A 124 7.94 -10.90 -11.75
CA LEU A 124 8.11 -12.33 -11.59
C LEU A 124 8.44 -12.90 -12.98
N VAL A 125 9.50 -13.69 -13.10
CA VAL A 125 9.72 -14.49 -14.32
C VAL A 125 8.84 -15.74 -14.23
N LEU A 126 7.73 -15.78 -14.97
CA LEU A 126 6.68 -16.79 -14.74
C LEU A 126 7.17 -18.23 -14.90
N ASN A 127 8.08 -18.49 -15.83
CA ASN A 127 8.65 -19.83 -16.04
C ASN A 127 9.90 -20.12 -15.17
N TYR A 128 10.37 -19.13 -14.41
CA TYR A 128 11.48 -19.29 -13.47
C TYR A 128 11.16 -18.57 -12.15
N PRO A 129 10.23 -19.10 -11.33
CA PRO A 129 9.71 -18.40 -10.16
C PRO A 129 10.75 -18.01 -9.10
N SER A 130 11.95 -18.60 -9.13
CA SER A 130 13.09 -18.18 -8.31
C SER A 130 13.57 -16.75 -8.61
N TYR A 131 13.19 -16.19 -9.76
CA TYR A 131 13.41 -14.80 -10.12
C TYR A 131 12.14 -14.00 -9.85
N ASP A 132 11.95 -13.70 -8.56
CA ASP A 132 10.92 -12.81 -8.05
C ASP A 132 11.59 -11.58 -7.41
N LEU A 133 11.40 -10.41 -8.01
CA LEU A 133 11.99 -9.16 -7.56
C LEU A 133 10.88 -8.18 -7.18
N ARG A 134 10.88 -7.80 -5.90
CA ARG A 134 9.84 -7.02 -5.25
C ARG A 134 10.38 -5.72 -4.67
N TRP A 135 9.61 -4.65 -4.76
CA TRP A 135 9.93 -3.37 -4.14
C TRP A 135 8.66 -2.56 -3.85
N ALA A 136 8.78 -1.57 -2.98
CA ALA A 136 7.68 -0.66 -2.68
C ALA A 136 7.29 0.14 -3.92
N MET A 137 6.01 0.07 -4.30
CA MET A 137 5.41 0.75 -5.44
C MET A 137 4.24 1.61 -4.98
N ASN A 138 4.08 2.74 -5.66
CA ASN A 138 2.97 3.65 -5.49
C ASN A 138 2.25 3.83 -6.82
N TRP A 139 0.99 3.43 -6.88
CA TRP A 139 0.10 3.72 -7.99
C TRP A 139 -0.73 4.95 -7.66
N THR A 140 -1.06 5.76 -8.67
CA THR A 140 -1.86 6.97 -8.49
C THR A 140 -3.15 6.85 -9.28
N ILE A 141 -4.28 6.98 -8.60
CA ILE A 141 -5.62 6.92 -9.20
C ILE A 141 -6.17 8.35 -9.28
N ALA A 142 -6.56 8.76 -10.48
CA ALA A 142 -7.19 10.04 -10.73
C ALA A 142 -8.64 10.07 -10.22
N LYS A 143 -9.15 11.26 -9.87
CA LYS A 143 -10.52 11.45 -9.39
C LYS A 143 -11.59 11.38 -10.49
N ASP A 144 -11.22 11.75 -11.71
CA ASP A 144 -12.11 11.93 -12.85
C ASP A 144 -11.36 11.71 -14.18
N THR A 145 -12.12 11.66 -15.28
CA THR A 145 -11.61 11.46 -16.64
C THR A 145 -10.53 12.46 -17.02
N ALA A 146 -10.76 13.76 -16.78
CA ALA A 146 -9.81 14.81 -17.16
C ALA A 146 -8.46 14.67 -16.42
N THR A 147 -8.52 14.42 -15.11
CA THR A 147 -7.31 14.17 -14.31
C THR A 147 -6.62 12.88 -14.76
N PHE A 148 -7.37 11.86 -15.20
CA PHE A 148 -6.80 10.62 -15.74
C PHE A 148 -6.08 10.82 -17.08
N VAL A 149 -6.61 11.69 -17.96
CA VAL A 149 -5.93 12.10 -19.20
C VAL A 149 -4.59 12.78 -18.89
N GLU A 150 -4.56 13.70 -17.92
CA GLU A 150 -3.31 14.36 -17.50
C GLU A 150 -2.31 13.35 -16.92
N LEU A 151 -2.78 12.45 -16.05
CA LEU A 151 -1.97 11.43 -15.39
C LEU A 151 -1.33 10.44 -16.37
N THR A 152 -2.06 10.09 -17.43
CA THR A 152 -1.58 9.18 -18.49
C THR A 152 -0.82 9.91 -19.60
N ASP A 153 -0.59 11.22 -19.45
CA ASP A 153 -0.01 12.12 -20.46
C ASP A 153 -0.68 11.94 -21.83
N SER A 154 -2.01 12.06 -21.86
CA SER A 154 -2.83 11.83 -23.06
C SER A 154 -2.67 10.44 -23.69
N GLY A 155 -2.43 9.43 -22.85
CA GLY A 155 -2.21 8.04 -23.27
C GLY A 155 -0.77 7.71 -23.67
N ALA A 156 0.17 8.67 -23.61
CA ALA A 156 1.58 8.44 -23.96
C ALA A 156 2.24 7.35 -23.13
N ILE A 157 1.80 7.15 -21.87
CA ILE A 157 2.27 6.04 -21.03
C ILE A 157 2.06 4.66 -21.70
N MET A 158 1.04 4.51 -22.53
CA MET A 158 0.70 3.24 -23.18
C MET A 158 1.64 2.90 -24.35
N THR A 159 2.59 3.76 -24.69
CA THR A 159 3.45 3.60 -25.89
C THR A 159 4.54 2.55 -25.72
N THR A 160 4.69 1.99 -24.51
CA THR A 160 5.57 0.86 -24.23
C THR A 160 5.07 0.08 -23.01
N PRO A 161 5.12 -1.26 -23.02
CA PRO A 161 4.88 -2.06 -21.83
C PRO A 161 5.74 -1.57 -20.66
N GLY A 162 7.01 -1.25 -20.91
CA GLY A 162 7.95 -0.81 -19.87
C GLY A 162 7.61 0.51 -19.17
N TRP A 163 6.57 1.25 -19.59
CA TRP A 163 6.05 2.42 -18.89
C TRP A 163 4.78 2.08 -18.12
N LEU A 164 3.84 1.43 -18.80
CA LEU A 164 2.63 0.87 -18.21
C LEU A 164 2.95 0.01 -16.99
N MET A 165 4.01 -0.80 -17.10
CA MET A 165 4.49 -1.71 -16.08
C MET A 165 4.78 -1.06 -14.71
N TYR A 166 5.19 0.22 -14.68
CA TYR A 166 5.67 0.83 -13.44
C TYR A 166 4.74 1.87 -12.83
N THR A 167 3.61 2.20 -13.47
CA THR A 167 2.89 3.44 -13.14
C THR A 167 1.37 3.34 -13.11
N TYR A 168 0.70 2.95 -14.21
CA TYR A 168 -0.72 3.27 -14.41
C TYR A 168 -1.59 2.09 -14.87
N VAL A 169 -1.69 1.07 -14.03
CA VAL A 169 -2.63 -0.06 -14.20
C VAL A 169 -4.04 0.20 -13.61
N PHE A 170 -4.21 1.31 -12.88
CA PHE A 170 -5.47 1.69 -12.25
C PHE A 170 -5.97 3.05 -12.79
N ALA A 171 -7.17 3.03 -13.37
CA ALA A 171 -7.97 4.18 -13.75
C ALA A 171 -8.97 4.55 -12.62
N PRO A 172 -9.57 5.76 -12.65
CA PRO A 172 -10.75 6.01 -11.84
C PRO A 172 -11.86 5.00 -12.17
N LYS A 173 -12.76 4.77 -11.22
CA LYS A 173 -14.06 4.18 -11.59
C LYS A 173 -14.82 5.11 -12.52
N ASP A 174 -15.62 4.52 -13.40
CA ASP A 174 -16.55 5.22 -14.27
C ASP A 174 -15.89 6.26 -15.22
N VAL A 175 -14.74 5.91 -15.82
CA VAL A 175 -14.11 6.73 -16.87
C VAL A 175 -15.09 6.93 -18.02
N ASP A 176 -15.31 8.18 -18.43
CA ASP A 176 -15.96 8.50 -19.69
C ASP A 176 -14.93 8.39 -20.81
N TRP A 177 -14.93 7.26 -21.53
CA TRP A 177 -13.94 7.01 -22.58
C TRP A 177 -14.09 7.94 -23.78
N ALA A 178 -15.30 8.41 -24.08
CA ALA A 178 -15.54 9.39 -25.13
C ALA A 178 -14.92 10.76 -24.77
N GLU A 179 -15.08 11.19 -23.51
CA GLU A 179 -14.39 12.38 -22.99
C GLU A 179 -12.87 12.17 -22.95
N TYR A 180 -12.40 11.01 -22.49
CA TYR A 180 -10.97 10.68 -22.42
C TYR A 180 -10.30 10.85 -23.78
N VAL A 181 -10.84 10.22 -24.83
CA VAL A 181 -10.23 10.31 -26.18
C VAL A 181 -10.34 11.72 -26.76
N ALA A 182 -11.41 12.46 -26.47
CA ALA A 182 -11.56 13.83 -26.92
C ALA A 182 -10.46 14.74 -26.33
N LEU A 183 -10.24 14.66 -25.02
CA LEU A 183 -9.21 15.42 -24.32
C LEU A 183 -7.79 14.96 -24.71
N ALA A 184 -7.57 13.64 -24.78
CA ALA A 184 -6.25 13.09 -25.10
C ALA A 184 -5.81 13.44 -26.53
N ASN A 185 -6.71 13.42 -27.52
CA ASN A 185 -6.38 13.87 -28.87
C ASN A 185 -5.99 15.36 -28.94
N VAL A 186 -6.61 16.20 -28.10
CA VAL A 186 -6.20 17.62 -27.97
C VAL A 186 -4.81 17.72 -27.34
N GLY A 187 -4.54 16.96 -26.28
CA GLY A 187 -3.24 16.95 -25.60
C GLY A 187 -2.10 16.44 -26.49
N LEU A 188 -2.32 15.37 -27.26
CA LEU A 188 -1.36 14.87 -28.24
C LEU A 188 -1.07 15.89 -29.34
N GLY A 189 -2.10 16.59 -29.83
CA GLY A 189 -1.94 17.68 -30.80
C GLY A 189 -1.16 18.88 -30.25
N ALA A 190 -1.15 19.08 -28.93
CA ALA A 190 -0.43 20.16 -28.25
C ALA A 190 1.01 19.80 -27.83
N GLY A 191 1.41 18.53 -27.95
CA GLY A 191 2.74 18.03 -27.59
C GLY A 191 2.92 17.79 -26.08
N GLY A 192 2.27 16.76 -25.53
CA GLY A 192 2.25 16.37 -24.11
C GLY A 192 3.58 16.43 -23.33
N LEU A 193 3.49 16.37 -22.00
CA LEU A 193 4.54 16.80 -21.06
C LEU A 193 5.84 15.95 -21.08
N ASN A 194 5.84 14.76 -21.68
CA ASN A 194 7.04 13.95 -21.91
C ASN A 194 7.39 13.70 -23.37
N ILE A 195 6.76 14.43 -24.28
CA ILE A 195 7.19 14.41 -25.67
C ILE A 195 8.40 15.36 -25.82
N THR A 196 9.59 14.80 -25.57
CA THR A 196 10.80 15.56 -25.18
C THR A 196 11.59 16.19 -26.32
N ASN A 197 11.24 15.93 -27.57
CA ASN A 197 11.98 16.50 -28.70
C ASN A 197 11.07 17.54 -29.40
N ALA A 198 11.61 18.46 -30.21
CA ALA A 198 10.83 19.45 -30.96
C ALA A 198 11.10 19.37 -32.49
N GLU A 199 10.19 18.76 -33.25
CA GLU A 199 10.21 18.58 -34.69
C GLU A 199 9.10 19.49 -35.22
N PRO A 200 9.26 20.08 -36.42
CA PRO A 200 8.44 21.21 -36.85
C PRO A 200 6.93 20.95 -36.99
N GLU A 201 6.49 19.69 -36.97
CA GLU A 201 5.12 19.27 -37.34
C GLU A 201 4.20 18.97 -36.14
N GLY A 202 4.72 19.02 -34.91
CA GLY A 202 3.96 18.62 -33.72
C GLY A 202 4.00 17.11 -33.50
N TRP A 203 3.86 16.70 -32.24
CA TRP A 203 4.38 15.40 -31.80
C TRP A 203 3.34 14.31 -31.56
N GLY A 204 2.06 14.68 -31.61
CA GLY A 204 0.96 13.74 -31.85
C GLY A 204 0.54 13.72 -33.32
N ALA A 205 1.32 14.30 -34.24
CA ALA A 205 0.99 14.27 -35.66
C ALA A 205 0.84 12.81 -36.12
N ASN A 206 -0.29 12.50 -36.75
CA ASN A 206 -0.65 11.15 -37.20
C ASN A 206 -0.86 10.12 -36.07
N VAL A 207 -1.02 10.53 -34.81
CA VAL A 207 -1.57 9.68 -33.75
C VAL A 207 -3.03 10.05 -33.56
N THR A 208 -3.90 9.05 -33.43
CA THR A 208 -5.31 9.27 -33.09
C THR A 208 -5.73 8.28 -32.04
N LEU A 209 -6.37 8.78 -30.98
CA LEU A 209 -7.07 7.95 -30.01
C LEU A 209 -8.52 7.81 -30.42
N VAL A 210 -9.00 6.57 -30.41
CA VAL A 210 -10.38 6.21 -30.73
C VAL A 210 -10.97 5.48 -29.54
N GLU A 211 -12.21 5.81 -29.18
CA GLU A 211 -12.94 5.08 -28.14
C GLU A 211 -13.15 3.63 -28.58
N ILE A 212 -12.90 2.70 -27.66
CA ILE A 212 -13.31 1.31 -27.78
C ILE A 212 -14.11 0.93 -26.54
N THR A 213 -14.75 -0.24 -26.56
CA THR A 213 -15.49 -0.73 -25.39
C THR A 213 -14.56 -0.80 -24.17
N ASP A 214 -14.98 -0.11 -23.11
CA ASP A 214 -14.28 0.00 -21.83
C ASP A 214 -12.81 0.48 -21.93
N GLY A 215 -12.49 1.30 -22.94
CA GLY A 215 -11.13 1.77 -23.12
C GLY A 215 -10.90 2.67 -24.33
N PHE A 216 -9.65 2.71 -24.79
CA PHE A 216 -9.25 3.43 -26.00
C PHE A 216 -8.24 2.66 -26.84
N SER A 217 -8.18 3.00 -28.12
CA SER A 217 -7.22 2.52 -29.10
C SER A 217 -6.38 3.68 -29.60
N MET A 218 -5.06 3.64 -29.41
CA MET A 218 -4.12 4.55 -30.04
C MET A 218 -3.73 4.00 -31.41
N GLN A 219 -3.86 4.83 -32.44
CA GLN A 219 -3.67 4.43 -33.83
C GLN A 219 -2.68 5.34 -34.53
N VAL A 220 -1.77 4.71 -35.27
CA VAL A 220 -0.81 5.34 -36.17
C VAL A 220 -0.97 4.71 -37.54
N PRO A 221 -1.23 5.49 -38.60
CA PRO A 221 -1.30 4.97 -39.95
C PRO A 221 0.09 4.58 -40.46
N THR A 222 0.14 3.78 -41.54
CA THR A 222 1.37 3.55 -42.31
C THR A 222 2.01 4.87 -42.72
N MET A 223 3.33 4.99 -42.60
CA MET A 223 4.08 6.23 -42.83
C MET A 223 3.63 7.41 -41.95
N GLY A 224 2.85 7.15 -40.89
CA GLY A 224 2.47 8.16 -39.90
C GLY A 224 3.66 8.61 -39.04
N TRP A 225 4.65 7.75 -38.88
CA TRP A 225 5.89 8.00 -38.14
C TRP A 225 7.10 7.44 -38.89
N TRP A 226 7.82 8.34 -39.56
CA TRP A 226 9.08 8.05 -40.23
C TRP A 226 8.95 6.94 -41.26
N ASN A 227 9.54 5.78 -41.00
CA ASN A 227 9.60 4.68 -41.95
C ASN A 227 8.73 3.50 -41.54
N ASN A 228 7.69 3.74 -40.72
CA ASN A 228 6.78 2.68 -40.34
C ASN A 228 6.01 2.18 -41.59
N THR A 229 6.35 1.00 -42.10
CA THR A 229 5.68 0.43 -43.28
C THR A 229 4.33 -0.19 -42.94
N LEU A 230 4.08 -0.47 -41.65
CA LEU A 230 2.82 -1.00 -41.13
C LEU A 230 2.18 -0.02 -40.14
N PRO A 231 0.84 -0.03 -39.98
CA PRO A 231 0.19 0.78 -38.95
C PRO A 231 0.58 0.28 -37.55
N ILE A 232 0.58 1.17 -36.55
CA ILE A 232 0.70 0.78 -35.14
C ILE A 232 -0.67 0.91 -34.50
N THR A 233 -1.08 -0.10 -33.74
CA THR A 233 -2.28 -0.07 -32.91
C THR A 233 -1.87 -0.40 -31.48
N ILE A 234 -2.44 0.30 -30.51
CA ILE A 234 -2.29 -0.01 -29.10
C ILE A 234 -3.67 0.06 -28.48
N ASN A 235 -4.18 -1.06 -27.98
CA ASN A 235 -5.48 -1.12 -27.33
C ASN A 235 -5.31 -1.24 -25.83
N THR A 236 -5.99 -0.38 -25.06
CA THR A 236 -6.00 -0.43 -23.61
C THR A 236 -7.44 -0.48 -23.12
N THR A 237 -7.80 -1.51 -22.37
CA THR A 237 -9.14 -1.70 -21.80
C THR A 237 -9.08 -1.86 -20.29
N TYR A 238 -10.17 -1.47 -19.64
CA TYR A 238 -10.33 -1.55 -18.19
C TYR A 238 -11.67 -2.20 -17.85
N ASP A 239 -11.83 -2.66 -16.61
CA ASP A 239 -13.14 -3.06 -16.10
C ASP A 239 -13.87 -1.88 -15.40
N PRO A 240 -15.15 -2.06 -15.00
CA PRO A 240 -15.90 -1.01 -14.30
C PRO A 240 -15.30 -0.54 -12.97
N ARG A 241 -14.36 -1.29 -12.38
CA ARG A 241 -13.62 -0.88 -11.18
C ARG A 241 -12.38 -0.05 -11.52
N GLY A 242 -12.13 0.23 -12.80
CA GLY A 242 -10.98 1.00 -13.26
C GLY A 242 -9.70 0.17 -13.31
N TRP A 243 -9.79 -1.15 -13.37
CA TRP A 243 -8.60 -2.02 -13.41
C TRP A 243 -8.27 -2.36 -14.85
N LEU A 244 -7.01 -2.21 -15.25
CA LEU A 244 -6.57 -2.64 -16.58
C LEU A 244 -6.97 -4.11 -16.80
N THR A 245 -7.66 -4.40 -17.89
CA THR A 245 -8.04 -5.77 -18.30
C THR A 245 -7.12 -6.29 -19.38
N SER A 246 -6.85 -5.46 -20.39
CA SER A 246 -5.92 -5.81 -21.45
C SER A 246 -5.18 -4.59 -21.96
N TYR A 247 -3.93 -4.83 -22.33
CA TYR A 247 -3.12 -3.96 -23.17
C TYR A 247 -2.57 -4.79 -24.32
N THR A 248 -2.66 -4.29 -25.55
CA THR A 248 -2.01 -4.92 -26.71
C THR A 248 -1.24 -3.88 -27.51
N PHE A 249 -0.11 -4.28 -28.09
CA PHE A 249 0.67 -3.47 -29.01
C PHE A 249 0.84 -4.25 -30.31
N GLU A 250 0.26 -3.76 -31.40
CA GLU A 250 0.36 -4.36 -32.73
C GLU A 250 1.16 -3.50 -33.72
N TYR A 251 1.93 -4.16 -34.58
CA TYR A 251 2.56 -3.58 -35.76
C TYR A 251 2.04 -4.29 -37.02
N GLY A 252 1.09 -3.65 -37.71
CA GLY A 252 0.26 -4.30 -38.72
C GLY A 252 -0.68 -5.31 -38.10
N THR A 253 -0.57 -6.57 -38.53
CA THR A 253 -1.33 -7.69 -37.96
C THR A 253 -0.56 -8.45 -36.88
N ASN A 254 0.71 -8.12 -36.69
CA ASN A 254 1.57 -8.81 -35.74
C ASN A 254 1.39 -8.18 -34.36
N MET A 255 1.06 -8.99 -33.37
CA MET A 255 1.00 -8.54 -31.98
C MET A 255 2.40 -8.63 -31.40
N LEU A 256 3.01 -7.49 -31.05
CA LEU A 256 4.35 -7.46 -30.47
C LEU A 256 4.30 -7.80 -28.98
N PHE A 257 3.33 -7.23 -28.27
CA PHE A 257 3.14 -7.43 -26.84
C PHE A 257 1.66 -7.53 -26.48
N ASP A 258 1.38 -8.27 -25.42
CA ASP A 258 0.16 -8.15 -24.65
C ASP A 258 0.47 -8.13 -23.15
N ILE A 259 -0.34 -7.38 -22.40
CA ILE A 259 -0.40 -7.45 -20.94
C ILE A 259 -1.85 -7.72 -20.58
N ILE A 260 -2.12 -8.89 -20.01
CA ILE A 260 -3.47 -9.33 -19.66
C ILE A 260 -3.56 -9.48 -18.16
N ARG A 261 -4.65 -9.00 -17.57
CA ARG A 261 -4.89 -9.27 -16.15
C ARG A 261 -5.11 -10.76 -15.93
N SER A 262 -4.26 -11.39 -15.13
CA SER A 262 -4.41 -12.77 -14.73
C SER A 262 -5.66 -12.91 -13.87
N ALA A 263 -6.39 -14.02 -14.02
CA ALA A 263 -7.21 -14.46 -12.92
C ALA A 263 -6.29 -14.72 -11.72
N PRO A 264 -6.71 -14.41 -10.47
CA PRO A 264 -6.03 -14.97 -9.30
C PRO A 264 -5.84 -16.48 -9.53
N PRO A 265 -4.73 -17.10 -9.09
CA PRO A 265 -4.64 -18.55 -9.08
C PRO A 265 -5.94 -19.11 -8.50
N ILE A 266 -6.53 -20.13 -9.11
CA ILE A 266 -7.70 -20.77 -8.48
C ILE A 266 -7.14 -21.65 -7.36
N ASP A 267 -7.01 -21.07 -6.18
CA ASP A 267 -6.87 -21.81 -4.93
C ASP A 267 -8.24 -21.88 -4.25
N ASN A 268 -8.58 -23.05 -3.71
CA ASN A 268 -9.79 -23.23 -2.91
C ASN A 268 -9.45 -23.60 -1.45
N ASP A 269 -8.17 -23.78 -1.14
CA ASP A 269 -7.69 -24.13 0.17
C ASP A 269 -7.08 -22.88 0.82
N PRO A 270 -7.60 -22.40 1.97
CA PRO A 270 -7.01 -21.26 2.66
C PRO A 270 -5.62 -21.61 3.21
N PRO A 271 -4.79 -20.59 3.51
CA PRO A 271 -3.51 -20.80 4.18
C PRO A 271 -3.65 -21.63 5.45
N VAL A 272 -2.71 -22.54 5.68
CA VAL A 272 -2.70 -23.36 6.88
C VAL A 272 -1.63 -22.85 7.83
N ILE A 273 -2.02 -22.37 9.02
CA ILE A 273 -1.08 -22.04 10.10
C ILE A 273 -0.55 -23.36 10.68
N THR A 274 0.75 -23.59 10.51
CA THR A 274 1.43 -24.83 10.92
C THR A 274 2.09 -24.72 12.29
N SER A 275 2.42 -23.50 12.73
CA SER A 275 2.98 -23.21 14.06
C SER A 275 2.54 -21.84 14.53
N PHE A 276 2.26 -21.70 15.82
CA PHE A 276 1.88 -20.45 16.47
C PHE A 276 2.21 -20.52 17.96
N ASP A 277 2.46 -19.37 18.58
CA ASP A 277 2.67 -19.27 20.02
C ASP A 277 1.37 -19.50 20.80
N ALA A 278 1.46 -20.10 21.98
CA ALA A 278 0.31 -20.24 22.88
C ALA A 278 0.11 -18.97 23.72
N ASP A 279 -1.10 -18.78 24.26
CA ASP A 279 -1.37 -17.73 25.26
C ASP A 279 -0.37 -17.78 26.42
N PHE A 280 0.12 -16.62 26.84
CA PHE A 280 1.13 -16.52 27.89
C PHE A 280 1.02 -15.23 28.71
N SER A 281 1.77 -15.18 29.80
CA SER A 281 1.81 -14.03 30.69
C SER A 281 3.24 -13.55 30.92
N VAL A 282 3.38 -12.24 31.09
CA VAL A 282 4.66 -11.56 31.36
C VAL A 282 4.50 -10.60 32.54
N GLU A 283 5.59 -10.30 33.22
CA GLU A 283 5.61 -9.25 34.25
C GLU A 283 5.56 -7.86 33.62
N TRP A 284 5.11 -6.84 34.37
CA TRP A 284 4.95 -5.47 33.87
C TRP A 284 6.21 -4.83 33.28
N ASP A 285 7.39 -5.33 33.64
CA ASP A 285 8.71 -4.83 33.23
C ASP A 285 9.36 -5.69 32.13
N TYR A 286 8.56 -6.47 31.39
CA TYR A 286 9.04 -7.27 30.27
C TYR A 286 9.73 -6.41 29.21
N THR A 287 10.69 -7.02 28.52
CA THR A 287 11.33 -6.43 27.34
C THR A 287 11.53 -7.49 26.26
N GLY A 288 11.42 -7.09 25.00
CA GLY A 288 11.81 -7.92 23.85
C GLY A 288 10.93 -9.15 23.63
N VAL A 289 9.63 -9.04 23.90
CA VAL A 289 8.66 -10.10 23.57
C VAL A 289 8.44 -10.14 22.06
N ILE A 290 8.49 -11.34 21.50
CA ILE A 290 8.27 -11.60 20.06
C ILE A 290 7.20 -12.70 19.96
N LEU A 291 6.21 -12.50 19.10
CA LEU A 291 5.24 -13.51 18.70
C LEU A 291 5.66 -14.14 17.38
N ASN A 292 5.46 -15.44 17.25
CA ASN A 292 5.85 -16.23 16.10
C ASN A 292 4.67 -16.99 15.51
N TRP A 293 4.57 -16.94 14.18
CA TRP A 293 3.67 -17.78 13.39
C TRP A 293 4.41 -18.38 12.21
N THR A 294 4.00 -19.58 11.80
CA THR A 294 4.45 -20.23 10.57
C THR A 294 3.23 -20.73 9.83
N ALA A 295 3.21 -20.57 8.52
CA ALA A 295 2.11 -21.02 7.67
C ALA A 295 2.62 -21.72 6.41
N THR A 296 1.71 -22.41 5.72
CA THR A 296 1.94 -23.06 4.43
C THR A 296 0.69 -22.93 3.55
N ASP A 297 0.89 -22.73 2.26
CA ASP A 297 -0.16 -22.60 1.24
C ASP A 297 0.45 -22.83 -0.16
N GLU A 298 -0.35 -23.23 -1.16
CA GLU A 298 0.17 -23.39 -2.54
C GLU A 298 0.53 -22.03 -3.17
N ASN A 299 -0.15 -20.97 -2.76
CA ASN A 299 -0.10 -19.63 -3.33
C ASN A 299 0.00 -18.53 -2.24
N PRO A 300 1.07 -18.47 -1.43
CA PRO A 300 1.20 -17.49 -0.36
C PRO A 300 1.15 -16.04 -0.87
N LEU A 301 0.49 -15.16 -0.11
CA LEU A 301 0.39 -13.73 -0.41
C LEU A 301 0.88 -12.86 0.77
N ALA A 302 0.04 -12.60 1.77
CA ALA A 302 0.32 -11.58 2.77
C ALA A 302 -0.28 -11.93 4.13
N TYR A 303 0.20 -11.27 5.18
CA TYR A 303 -0.37 -11.33 6.51
C TYR A 303 -0.60 -9.94 7.09
N ARG A 304 -1.50 -9.85 8.06
CA ARG A 304 -1.80 -8.65 8.86
C ARG A 304 -1.90 -9.02 10.31
N VAL A 305 -1.43 -8.13 11.19
CA VAL A 305 -1.52 -8.33 12.63
C VAL A 305 -2.42 -7.26 13.22
N PHE A 306 -3.23 -7.64 14.20
CA PHE A 306 -4.14 -6.76 14.92
C PHE A 306 -3.88 -6.87 16.41
N GLN A 307 -3.78 -5.74 17.11
CA GLN A 307 -3.78 -5.66 18.56
C GLN A 307 -5.13 -5.09 19.01
N ASN A 308 -5.90 -5.86 19.76
CA ASN A 308 -7.24 -5.50 20.22
C ASN A 308 -8.14 -5.01 19.07
N GLY A 309 -8.06 -5.69 17.91
CA GLY A 309 -8.84 -5.37 16.70
C GLY A 309 -8.32 -4.19 15.88
N LYS A 310 -7.17 -3.59 16.21
CA LYS A 310 -6.53 -2.54 15.43
C LYS A 310 -5.27 -3.06 14.75
N VAL A 311 -5.13 -2.80 13.45
CA VAL A 311 -3.93 -3.19 12.70
C VAL A 311 -2.66 -2.64 13.36
N VAL A 312 -1.68 -3.52 13.57
CA VAL A 312 -0.32 -3.20 14.01
C VAL A 312 0.59 -3.26 12.79
N GLY A 313 1.25 -2.15 12.49
CA GLY A 313 2.18 -2.06 11.36
C GLY A 313 1.52 -2.07 9.98
N LEU A 314 2.35 -2.27 8.96
CA LEU A 314 1.91 -2.52 7.58
C LEU A 314 1.74 -4.04 7.36
N PRO A 315 0.91 -4.47 6.40
CA PRO A 315 0.86 -5.87 5.98
C PRO A 315 2.25 -6.38 5.60
N GLY A 316 2.57 -7.62 5.95
CA GLY A 316 3.82 -8.28 5.54
C GLY A 316 3.58 -9.40 4.55
N PHE A 317 4.62 -9.82 3.83
CA PHE A 317 4.57 -11.04 3.02
C PHE A 317 5.04 -12.22 3.85
N TRP A 318 4.48 -13.39 3.58
CA TRP A 318 4.92 -14.62 4.21
C TRP A 318 5.37 -15.62 3.15
N ILE A 319 6.26 -16.51 3.57
CA ILE A 319 6.84 -17.57 2.74
C ILE A 319 6.56 -18.88 3.48
N ASN A 320 6.21 -19.93 2.73
CA ASN A 320 5.98 -21.25 3.31
C ASN A 320 7.11 -21.66 4.25
N ASP A 321 6.71 -22.17 5.41
CA ASP A 321 7.61 -22.75 6.42
C ASP A 321 8.67 -21.76 6.94
N THR A 322 8.47 -20.45 6.75
CA THR A 322 9.31 -19.38 7.28
C THR A 322 8.57 -18.65 8.41
N GLU A 323 9.28 -18.38 9.50
CA GLU A 323 8.70 -17.77 10.70
C GLU A 323 8.37 -16.28 10.48
N ILE A 324 7.13 -15.91 10.76
CA ILE A 324 6.64 -14.54 10.84
C ILE A 324 6.84 -14.07 12.28
N GLN A 325 7.76 -13.12 12.49
CA GLN A 325 8.12 -12.61 13.81
C GLN A 325 7.58 -11.21 14.04
N ILE A 326 6.80 -11.03 15.11
CA ILE A 326 6.19 -9.75 15.48
C ILE A 326 6.68 -9.33 16.85
N ALA A 327 7.51 -8.28 16.88
CA ALA A 327 7.95 -7.67 18.12
C ALA A 327 6.79 -6.94 18.80
N ILE A 328 6.57 -7.22 20.08
CA ILE A 328 5.59 -6.53 20.91
C ILE A 328 6.26 -5.34 21.59
N ASP A 329 5.63 -4.17 21.50
CA ASP A 329 6.13 -2.96 22.16
C ASP A 329 6.31 -3.20 23.66
N ASP A 330 7.45 -2.78 24.20
CA ASP A 330 7.72 -2.83 25.64
C ASP A 330 6.82 -1.83 26.40
N GLY A 331 6.51 -2.14 27.67
CA GLY A 331 5.82 -1.20 28.56
C GLY A 331 4.30 -1.09 28.35
N LEU A 332 3.66 -2.14 27.82
CA LEU A 332 2.20 -2.28 27.90
C LEU A 332 1.76 -2.26 29.37
N ALA A 333 0.61 -1.63 29.65
CA ALA A 333 0.07 -1.57 31.00
C ALA A 333 -0.47 -2.94 31.42
N PRO A 334 -0.58 -3.24 32.74
CA PRO A 334 -1.17 -4.50 33.19
C PRO A 334 -2.58 -4.72 32.63
N GLY A 335 -2.82 -5.91 32.07
CA GLY A 335 -4.06 -6.27 31.39
C GLY A 335 -3.87 -7.33 30.29
N ASP A 336 -4.96 -7.71 29.65
CA ASP A 336 -4.96 -8.67 28.54
C ASP A 336 -4.94 -7.95 27.19
N TYR A 337 -4.06 -8.42 26.31
CA TYR A 337 -3.91 -7.94 24.94
C TYR A 337 -4.14 -9.08 23.97
N ASN A 338 -5.09 -8.90 23.06
CA ASN A 338 -5.37 -9.84 21.98
C ASN A 338 -4.54 -9.46 20.76
N PHE A 339 -3.66 -10.37 20.32
CA PHE A 339 -2.93 -10.27 19.07
C PHE A 339 -3.48 -11.29 18.07
N THR A 340 -4.12 -10.81 17.00
CA THR A 340 -4.66 -11.64 15.93
C THR A 340 -3.79 -11.51 14.69
N ILE A 341 -3.33 -12.61 14.10
CA ILE A 341 -2.78 -12.62 12.75
C ILE A 341 -3.86 -13.09 11.77
N SER A 342 -3.97 -12.42 10.63
CA SER A 342 -4.76 -12.86 9.47
C SER A 342 -3.77 -13.10 8.32
N ILE A 343 -3.70 -14.35 7.86
CA ILE A 343 -2.81 -14.81 6.78
C ILE A 343 -3.67 -15.09 5.55
N MET A 344 -3.24 -14.58 4.40
CA MET A 344 -3.96 -14.60 3.14
C MET A 344 -3.11 -15.21 2.02
N ASP A 345 -3.76 -15.97 1.13
CA ASP A 345 -3.20 -16.48 -0.14
C ASP A 345 -3.47 -15.53 -1.32
N LYS A 346 -3.02 -15.89 -2.53
CA LYS A 346 -3.26 -15.12 -3.75
C LYS A 346 -4.71 -15.22 -4.24
N SER A 347 -5.53 -16.11 -3.67
CA SER A 347 -6.95 -16.31 -3.97
C SER A 347 -7.87 -15.56 -3.01
N PHE A 348 -7.30 -14.80 -2.07
CA PHE A 348 -8.01 -14.08 -0.99
C PHE A 348 -8.71 -14.97 0.01
N LEU A 349 -8.28 -16.21 0.14
CA LEU A 349 -8.66 -17.06 1.25
C LEU A 349 -7.79 -16.71 2.45
N GLU A 350 -8.43 -16.59 3.61
CA GLU A 350 -7.80 -16.14 4.84
C GLU A 350 -7.91 -17.21 5.94
N THR A 351 -6.86 -17.31 6.75
CA THR A 351 -6.87 -18.02 8.04
C THR A 351 -6.36 -17.10 9.12
N GLU A 352 -7.03 -17.13 10.28
CA GLU A 352 -6.67 -16.32 11.43
C GLU A 352 -6.19 -17.18 12.60
N ASP A 353 -5.27 -16.63 13.39
CA ASP A 353 -4.90 -17.15 14.71
C ASP A 353 -4.82 -16.01 15.72
N THR A 354 -5.07 -16.31 16.99
CA THR A 354 -5.09 -15.33 18.08
C THR A 354 -4.26 -15.81 19.26
N VAL A 355 -3.37 -14.93 19.72
CA VAL A 355 -2.57 -15.10 20.94
C VAL A 355 -2.97 -14.04 21.96
N ILE A 356 -3.28 -14.46 23.18
CA ILE A 356 -3.55 -13.58 24.32
C ILE A 356 -2.28 -13.41 25.16
N LEU A 357 -1.83 -12.16 25.27
CA LEU A 357 -0.76 -11.74 26.17
C LEU A 357 -1.36 -11.10 27.42
N THR A 358 -1.12 -11.70 28.59
CA THR A 358 -1.48 -11.10 29.89
C THR A 358 -0.26 -10.42 30.52
N VAL A 359 -0.34 -9.12 30.74
CA VAL A 359 0.69 -8.36 31.48
C VAL A 359 0.29 -8.29 32.96
N ASN A 360 1.08 -8.92 33.82
CA ASN A 360 0.87 -8.94 35.27
C ASN A 360 1.17 -7.58 35.89
N ALA A 361 0.52 -7.28 37.02
CA ALA A 361 0.77 -6.05 37.76
C ALA A 361 2.11 -6.09 38.51
N ASP A 362 2.71 -4.91 38.73
CA ASP A 362 3.87 -4.76 39.61
C ASP A 362 3.59 -5.38 40.99
N PRO A 363 4.45 -6.30 41.47
CA PRO A 363 4.39 -6.73 42.86
C PRO A 363 4.70 -5.53 43.74
N SER A 364 3.67 -4.75 44.06
CA SER A 364 3.76 -3.58 44.92
C SER A 364 4.62 -3.93 46.15
N PRO A 365 5.56 -3.07 46.56
CA PRO A 365 6.35 -3.36 47.75
C PRO A 365 5.41 -3.61 48.93
N PRO A 366 5.71 -4.58 49.81
CA PRO A 366 4.87 -4.86 50.97
C PRO A 366 4.63 -3.56 51.73
N PRO A 367 3.41 -3.35 52.28
CA PRO A 367 3.13 -2.16 53.06
C PRO A 367 4.23 -1.98 54.10
N ALA A 368 4.77 -0.76 54.20
CA ALA A 368 5.81 -0.45 55.17
C ALA A 368 5.38 -1.02 56.54
N PRO A 369 6.26 -1.74 57.26
CA PRO A 369 5.89 -2.35 58.53
C PRO A 369 5.25 -1.28 59.41
N ASP A 370 4.05 -1.58 59.94
CA ASP A 370 3.40 -0.73 60.93
C ASP A 370 4.44 -0.39 61.99
N ILE A 371 4.79 0.90 62.14
CA ILE A 371 5.68 1.34 63.20
C ILE A 371 4.91 1.09 64.50
N PRO A 372 5.31 0.12 65.35
CA PRO A 372 4.56 -0.18 66.55
C PRO A 372 4.77 0.95 67.54
N GLY A 373 3.70 1.68 67.83
CA GLY A 373 3.63 2.57 68.98
C GLY A 373 4.09 4.00 68.74
N TYR A 374 3.22 4.82 68.14
CA TYR A 374 3.00 6.19 68.63
C TYR A 374 1.51 6.52 68.51
N ASP A 375 0.79 6.24 69.60
CA ASP A 375 -0.55 6.79 69.81
C ASP A 375 -0.43 8.33 69.88
N ILE A 376 -0.86 9.01 68.81
CA ILE A 376 -0.83 10.49 68.69
C ILE A 376 -1.56 11.16 69.88
N PHE A 377 -2.46 10.44 70.54
CA PHE A 377 -3.14 10.94 71.74
C PHE A 377 -2.23 11.02 72.98
N ALA A 378 -1.17 10.23 73.09
CA ALA A 378 -0.23 10.30 74.20
C ALA A 378 0.68 11.55 74.13
N ILE A 379 1.07 11.98 72.92
CA ILE A 379 1.94 13.15 72.73
C ILE A 379 1.17 14.46 73.00
N LEU A 380 -0.10 14.55 72.58
CA LEU A 380 -0.94 15.72 72.88
C LEU A 380 -1.30 15.82 74.38
N GLY A 381 -1.43 14.69 75.08
CA GLY A 381 -1.66 14.66 76.53
C GLY A 381 -0.54 15.32 77.33
N ILE A 382 0.73 15.07 76.99
CA ILE A 382 1.89 15.60 77.73
C ILE A 382 2.04 17.12 77.55
N PHE A 383 1.78 17.66 76.34
CA PHE A 383 1.85 19.11 76.09
C PHE A 383 0.72 19.89 76.78
N SER A 384 -0.47 19.30 76.91
CA SER A 384 -1.61 19.94 77.60
C SER A 384 -1.40 20.05 79.11
N ILE A 385 -0.78 19.04 79.74
CA ILE A 385 -0.47 19.05 81.18
C ILE A 385 0.67 20.04 81.49
N MET A 386 1.68 20.15 80.62
CA MET A 386 2.78 21.11 80.77
C MET A 386 2.29 22.57 80.67
N THR A 387 1.38 22.88 79.73
CA THR A 387 0.82 24.23 79.58
C THR A 387 -0.09 24.63 80.74
N ILE A 388 -0.92 23.72 81.27
CA ILE A 388 -1.73 23.99 82.46
C ILE A 388 -0.84 24.21 83.70
N SER A 389 0.21 23.42 83.86
CA SER A 389 1.14 23.55 85.00
C SER A 389 1.88 24.89 84.99
N ILE A 390 2.32 25.36 83.81
CA ILE A 390 2.95 26.68 83.64
C ILE A 390 1.95 27.82 83.95
N ILE A 391 0.69 27.71 83.51
CA ILE A 391 -0.34 28.72 83.77
C ILE A 391 -0.68 28.80 85.26
N VAL A 392 -0.75 27.67 85.98
CA VAL A 392 -1.00 27.64 87.44
C VAL A 392 0.18 28.24 88.22
N VAL A 393 1.41 27.96 87.81
CA VAL A 393 2.62 28.56 88.43
C VAL A 393 2.70 30.07 88.16
N MET A 394 2.33 30.52 86.96
CA MET A 394 2.29 31.95 86.63
C MET A 394 1.20 32.72 87.38
N LYS A 395 0.05 32.10 87.68
CA LYS A 395 -1.03 32.73 88.47
C LYS A 395 -0.71 32.85 89.96
N ARG A 396 0.08 31.94 90.54
CA ARG A 396 0.49 31.99 91.95
C ARG A 396 1.58 33.01 92.26
N LYS A 397 2.35 33.48 91.26
CA LYS A 397 3.36 34.55 91.45
C LYS A 397 2.79 35.97 91.37
N LYS A 398 1.49 36.14 91.12
CA LYS A 398 0.84 37.45 90.95
C LYS A 398 -0.15 37.84 92.06
N ASN A 399 -0.20 37.10 93.16
CA ASN A 399 -0.90 37.51 94.38
C ASN A 399 0.07 37.59 95.55
#